data_AF-A0A821TZP0-F1
#
_entry.id   AF-A0A821TZP0-F1
#
_cell.length_a   1.000
_cell.length_b   1.000
_cell.length_c   1.000
_cell.angle_alpha   90.00
_cell.angle_beta   90.00
_cell.angle_gamma   90.00
#
_symmetry.space_group_name_H-M   'P 1'
#
loop_
_entity.id
_entity.type
_entity.pdbx_description
1 polymer ?
#
loop_
_entity_poly.entity_id
_entity_poly.type
_entity_poly.pdbx_seq_one_letter_code
_entity_poly.pdbx_strand_id
1 'polypeptide(L)' 'TEGTVAKTVATEGTQPTSAATEEVTEGTVAKTVATEGTQPTSAATEGATEGTVAKTVATEGTQPTSAATEEVTEGTVAK' A
#
# COMPACT_ATOMS: atom_id res chain seq x y z
N THR A 1 2.19 0.70 18.85
CA THR A 1 3.65 0.90 18.68
C THR A 1 3.87 2.24 18.05
N GLU A 2 4.69 3.08 18.67
CA GLU A 2 5.13 4.36 18.12
C GLU A 2 6.27 4.11 17.12
N GLY A 3 6.22 4.69 15.92
CA GLY A 3 7.33 4.54 14.98
C GLY A 3 7.03 4.90 13.54
N THR A 4 8.07 4.84 12.71
CA THR A 4 7.97 4.98 11.26
C THR A 4 8.11 3.62 10.60
N VAL A 5 7.12 3.23 9.80
CA VAL A 5 7.16 2.01 8.98
C VAL A 5 7.23 2.42 7.52
N ALA A 6 8.25 1.93 6.81
CA ALA A 6 8.39 2.09 5.37
C ALA A 6 8.50 0.71 4.71
N LYS A 7 7.64 0.41 3.73
CA LYS A 7 7.61 -0.90 3.08
C LYS A 7 7.38 -0.81 1.58
N THR A 8 8.12 -1.60 0.83
CA THR A 8 7.99 -1.71 -0.62
C THR A 8 7.77 -3.17 -1.02
N VAL A 9 6.77 -3.41 -1.87
CA VAL A 9 6.47 -4.71 -2.46
C VAL A 9 6.43 -4.55 -3.97
N ALA A 10 7.17 -5.38 -4.69
CA ALA A 10 7.19 -5.40 -6.15
C ALA A 10 7.06 -6.84 -6.65
N THR A 11 6.17 -7.07 -7.62
CA THR A 11 5.93 -8.38 -8.22
C THR A 11 5.80 -8.28 -9.74
N GLU A 12 6.46 -9.17 -10.47
CA GLU A 12 6.41 -9.23 -11.93
C GLU A 12 6.03 -10.64 -12.42
N GLY A 13 5.39 -10.74 -13.58
CA GLY A 13 5.11 -12.04 -14.21
C GLY A 13 3.96 -11.98 -15.22
N THR A 14 3.44 -13.14 -15.65
CA THR A 14 2.31 -13.18 -16.60
C THR A 14 0.97 -12.78 -15.94
N GLN A 15 0.73 -13.28 -14.72
CA GLN A 15 -0.47 -12.99 -13.92
C GLN A 15 -0.06 -12.75 -12.45
N PRO A 16 0.77 -11.73 -12.19
CA PRO A 16 1.33 -11.51 -10.87
C PRO A 16 0.28 -10.95 -9.90
N THR A 17 0.41 -11.32 -8.63
CA THR A 17 -0.42 -10.81 -7.55
C THR A 17 0.45 -10.25 -6.43
N SER A 18 0.07 -9.10 -5.88
CA SER A 18 0.71 -8.51 -4.71
C SER A 18 -0.33 -7.99 -3.73
N ALA A 19 -0.07 -8.15 -2.44
CA ALA A 19 -0.94 -7.64 -1.39
C ALA A 19 -0.10 -7.23 -0.18
N ALA A 20 -0.45 -6.11 0.46
CA ALA A 20 0.24 -5.71 1.68
C ALA A 20 -0.65 -4.91 2.64
N THR A 21 -0.63 -5.28 3.92
CA THR A 21 -1.30 -4.55 5.03
C THR A 21 -0.26 -4.01 6.02
N GLU A 22 -0.48 -2.82 6.59
CA GLU A 22 0.37 -2.23 7.64
C GLU A 22 -0.46 -1.34 8.58
N GLU A 23 -0.19 -1.37 9.89
CA GLU A 23 -0.92 -0.57 10.87
C GLU A 23 0.02 -0.12 11.99
N VAL A 24 -0.08 1.15 12.39
CA VAL A 24 0.64 1.70 13.57
C VAL A 24 -0.32 2.38 14.52
N THR A 25 0.04 2.40 15.80
CA THR A 25 -0.75 3.15 16.80
C THR A 25 -0.40 4.62 16.76
N GLU A 26 0.89 4.95 16.72
CA GLU A 26 1.36 6.34 16.66
C GLU A 26 2.53 6.42 15.67
N GLY A 27 2.56 7.44 14.81
CA GLY A 27 3.70 7.71 13.94
C GLY A 27 3.37 7.71 12.45
N THR A 28 4.26 7.21 11.61
CA THR A 28 4.15 7.33 10.14
C THR A 28 4.18 5.98 9.45
N VAL A 29 3.22 5.73 8.58
CA VAL A 29 3.20 4.57 7.67
C VAL A 29 3.41 5.07 6.26
N ALA A 30 4.41 4.52 5.57
CA ALA A 30 4.68 4.78 4.17
C ALA A 30 4.80 3.47 3.40
N LYS A 31 4.03 3.30 2.32
CA LYS A 31 4.07 2.07 1.55
C LYS A 31 4.02 2.27 0.06
N THR A 32 4.66 1.35 -0.64
CA THR A 32 4.58 1.23 -2.09
C THR A 32 4.33 -0.22 -2.48
N VAL A 33 3.30 -0.45 -3.29
CA VAL A 33 3.00 -1.74 -3.92
C VAL A 33 3.03 -1.55 -5.43
N ALA A 34 3.90 -2.28 -6.13
CA ALA A 34 4.04 -2.25 -7.58
C ALA A 34 3.82 -3.66 -8.15
N THR A 35 3.08 -3.77 -9.25
CA THR A 35 2.82 -5.08 -9.89
C THR A 35 2.73 -4.96 -11.40
N GLU A 36 3.54 -5.74 -12.12
CA GLU A 36 3.65 -5.64 -13.58
C GLU A 36 3.47 -6.99 -14.29
N GLY A 37 2.55 -7.08 -15.25
CA GLY A 37 2.31 -8.30 -16.02
C GLY A 37 1.23 -8.21 -17.07
N THR A 38 0.78 -9.33 -17.62
CA THR A 38 -0.33 -9.33 -18.59
C THR A 38 -1.67 -9.05 -17.88
N GLN A 39 -1.93 -9.75 -16.77
CA GLN A 39 -3.12 -9.57 -15.93
C GLN A 39 -2.72 -9.39 -14.45
N PRO A 40 -2.08 -8.27 -14.11
CA PRO A 40 -1.58 -8.03 -12.76
C PRO A 40 -2.71 -7.67 -11.79
N THR A 41 -2.56 -8.07 -10.52
CA THR A 41 -3.44 -7.67 -9.41
C THR A 41 -2.64 -7.14 -8.24
N SER A 42 -3.00 -5.97 -7.70
CA SER A 42 -2.39 -5.41 -6.50
C SER A 42 -3.44 -4.98 -5.45
N ALA A 43 -3.08 -5.11 -4.17
CA ALA A 43 -3.92 -4.63 -3.06
C ALA A 43 -3.06 -4.05 -1.93
N ALA A 44 -3.48 -2.92 -1.35
CA ALA A 44 -2.81 -2.34 -0.20
C ALA A 44 -3.79 -1.73 0.81
N THR A 45 -3.55 -2.00 2.10
CA THR A 45 -4.29 -1.42 3.22
C THR A 45 -3.31 -0.84 4.23
N GLU A 46 -3.53 0.41 4.65
CA GLU A 46 -2.71 1.06 5.67
C GLU A 46 -3.56 1.77 6.72
N GLY A 47 -3.09 1.74 7.97
CA GLY A 47 -3.77 2.32 9.12
C GLY A 47 -2.83 3.07 10.07
N ALA A 48 -3.30 4.19 10.63
CA ALA A 48 -2.70 4.80 11.81
C ALA A 48 -3.78 5.25 12.81
N THR A 49 -3.60 5.00 14.11
CA THR A 49 -4.48 5.63 15.12
C THR A 49 -4.12 7.11 15.29
N GLU A 50 -2.84 7.43 15.48
CA GLU A 50 -2.33 8.80 15.55
C GLU A 50 -1.16 8.97 14.57
N GLY A 51 -1.21 9.97 13.66
CA GLY A 51 -0.09 10.34 12.81
C GLY A 51 -0.39 10.34 11.31
N THR A 52 0.55 9.86 10.49
CA THR A 52 0.50 10.03 9.01
C THR A 52 0.52 8.71 8.26
N VAL A 53 -0.34 8.56 7.25
CA VAL A 53 -0.32 7.42 6.32
C VAL A 53 -0.05 7.92 4.91
N ALA A 54 0.89 7.29 4.19
CA ALA A 54 1.28 7.61 2.82
C ALA A 54 1.37 6.34 1.98
N LYS A 55 0.53 6.20 0.96
CA LYS A 55 0.45 4.97 0.17
C LYS A 55 0.60 5.23 -1.32
N THR A 56 1.25 4.29 -1.99
CA THR A 56 1.32 4.25 -3.45
C THR A 56 1.03 2.84 -3.94
N VAL A 57 0.04 2.69 -4.82
CA VAL A 57 -0.26 1.44 -5.52
C VAL A 57 -0.12 1.67 -7.01
N ALA A 58 0.77 0.91 -7.65
CA ALA A 58 1.02 0.94 -9.09
C ALA A 58 0.77 -0.46 -9.68
N THR A 59 0.04 -0.52 -10.80
CA THR A 59 -0.30 -1.78 -11.45
C THR A 59 -0.29 -1.61 -12.95
N GLU A 60 0.58 -2.33 -13.64
CA GLU A 60 0.85 -2.13 -15.06
C GLU A 60 0.66 -3.43 -15.84
N GLY A 61 -0.20 -3.40 -16.85
CA GLY A 61 -0.51 -4.56 -17.67
C GLY A 61 -1.65 -4.37 -18.66
N THR A 62 -2.02 -5.44 -19.35
CA THR A 62 -3.11 -5.41 -20.34
C THR A 62 -4.50 -5.40 -19.69
N GLN A 63 -4.63 -6.03 -18.53
CA GLN A 63 -5.87 -6.07 -17.74
C GLN A 63 -5.55 -5.91 -16.24
N PRO A 64 -5.13 -4.70 -15.81
CA PRO A 64 -4.70 -4.47 -14.45
C PRO A 64 -5.88 -4.35 -13.48
N THR A 65 -5.71 -4.89 -12.27
CA THR A 65 -6.64 -4.70 -11.14
C THR A 65 -5.89 -4.15 -9.94
N SER A 66 -6.38 -3.07 -9.32
CA SER A 66 -5.78 -2.48 -8.12
C SER A 66 -6.83 -2.12 -7.07
N ALA A 67 -6.48 -2.29 -5.79
CA ALA A 67 -7.29 -1.90 -4.65
C ALA A 67 -6.44 -1.24 -3.55
N ALA A 68 -6.99 -0.19 -2.94
CA ALA A 68 -6.26 0.68 -2.01
C ALA A 68 -7.18 1.18 -0.90
N THR A 69 -6.83 0.92 0.36
CA THR A 69 -7.54 1.41 1.55
C THR A 69 -6.59 2.12 2.50
N GLU A 70 -7.02 3.24 3.07
CA GLU A 70 -6.31 4.03 4.08
C GLU A 70 -7.28 4.32 5.23
N GLU A 71 -6.79 4.21 6.46
CA GLU A 71 -7.54 4.56 7.66
C GLU A 71 -6.65 5.38 8.61
N VAL A 72 -7.13 6.57 9.01
CA VAL A 72 -6.47 7.39 10.03
C VAL A 72 -7.52 7.87 11.01
N THR A 73 -7.32 7.57 12.30
CA THR A 73 -8.26 8.02 13.35
C THR A 73 -7.97 9.48 13.74
N GLU A 74 -6.71 9.81 14.02
CA GLU A 74 -6.22 11.13 14.37
C GLU A 74 -4.94 11.43 13.56
N GLY A 75 -4.93 12.49 12.75
CA GLY A 75 -3.80 12.84 11.89
C GLY A 75 -4.17 12.94 10.41
N THR A 76 -3.25 12.58 9.50
CA THR A 76 -3.39 12.89 8.06
C THR A 76 -3.06 11.73 7.13
N VAL A 77 -3.77 11.69 6.01
CA VAL A 77 -3.39 10.89 4.84
C VAL A 77 -2.62 11.78 3.87
N ALA A 78 -1.39 11.39 3.51
CA ALA A 78 -0.59 12.01 2.47
C ALA A 78 -0.88 11.35 1.12
N LYS A 79 -1.19 12.17 0.10
CA LYS A 79 -1.58 11.75 -1.26
C LYS A 79 -0.59 12.25 -2.30
#